data_AF-A2EIM8-F1
#
_entry.id   AF-A2EIM8-F1
#
_cell.length_a   1.000
_cell.length_b   1.000
_cell.length_c   1.000
_cell.angle_alpha   90.00
_cell.angle_beta   90.00
_cell.angle_gamma   90.00
#
_symmetry.space_group_name_H-M   'P 1'
#
loop_
_entity.id
_entity.type
_entity.pdbx_description
1 polymer ?
#
loop_
_entity_poly.entity_id
_entity_poly.type
_entity_poly.pdbx_seq_one_letter_code
_entity_poly.pdbx_strand_id
1 'polypeptide(L)'
;MSKGETNQTHYDKLMEIFTGYNDVYNALYRLKTNDEEKLNAIFKKIKQNLIDSYKIPPDVIINDISELSVYNNRFMKSYLAIAKQIVDEYHLIQVNQITKVFNYLFYKEYNIVLNENGRKFFNDFEDSRYSSDIHEQKTIHRSIMDDDKISLINFTEGEGFDKNQKLKSDLYPYAYKGLSLLELCCYHGSVDCFKFLRTKFQSEITPDCLRYSFLGGNPDIMNECLKVQKPDNECMEYAIISHNIDFVTFLTNEHNIKIDIELCSKYSNLQSFLVYLDQTNDINTCFVYSPNFHISLLLEYFISNGADINAENKYGLTPLHQAAMNNNKETTEILISNGADINAKDKYGLTPLNIASINNNKEIVEILNSNKTK
;
A
#
# COMPACT_ATOMS: atom_id res chain seq x y z
N MET A 1 -38.20 6.73 29.97
CA MET A 1 -37.32 5.71 29.40
C MET A 1 -36.78 6.28 28.09
N SER A 2 -35.63 6.93 28.10
CA SER A 2 -34.96 7.31 26.86
C SER A 2 -34.52 6.04 26.16
N LYS A 3 -34.81 5.93 24.86
CA LYS A 3 -34.20 4.92 24.00
C LYS A 3 -32.69 5.18 24.06
N GLY A 4 -31.94 4.18 24.49
CA GLY A 4 -30.48 4.26 24.55
C GLY A 4 -29.94 4.58 23.16
N GLU A 5 -29.29 5.73 23.04
CA GLU A 5 -28.32 5.96 21.97
C GLU A 5 -27.25 4.89 22.15
N THR A 6 -27.20 3.93 21.23
CA THR A 6 -26.03 3.07 21.09
C THR A 6 -24.85 4.00 20.82
N ASN A 7 -23.87 4.06 21.73
CA ASN A 7 -22.58 4.71 21.49
C ASN A 7 -21.94 4.03 20.27
N GLN A 8 -22.22 4.55 19.07
CA GLN A 8 -21.63 4.07 17.83
C GLN A 8 -20.15 4.46 17.85
N THR A 9 -19.28 3.48 17.63
CA THR A 9 -17.83 3.71 17.58
C THR A 9 -17.45 4.64 16.41
N HIS A 10 -16.26 5.24 16.42
CA HIS A 10 -15.79 6.00 15.26
C HIS A 10 -15.71 5.09 14.03
N TYR A 11 -15.30 3.83 14.22
CA TYR A 11 -15.25 2.83 13.16
C TYR A 11 -16.61 2.61 12.51
N ASP A 12 -17.64 2.26 13.29
CA ASP A 12 -18.97 1.94 12.73
C ASP A 12 -19.55 3.11 11.92
N LYS A 13 -19.38 4.34 12.42
CA LYS A 13 -19.87 5.55 11.76
C LYS A 13 -19.10 5.85 10.47
N LEU A 14 -17.77 5.85 10.52
CA LEU A 14 -16.94 6.24 9.38
C LEU A 14 -16.85 5.14 8.33
N MET A 15 -16.98 3.87 8.71
CA MET A 15 -17.09 2.76 7.77
C MET A 15 -18.33 2.87 6.89
N GLU A 16 -19.48 3.27 7.44
CA GLU A 16 -20.70 3.50 6.67
C GLU A 16 -20.48 4.63 5.64
N ILE A 17 -19.94 5.76 6.08
CA ILE A 17 -19.69 6.95 5.24
C ILE A 17 -18.68 6.65 4.12
N PHE A 18 -17.63 5.89 4.42
CA PHE A 18 -16.52 5.62 3.49
C PHE A 18 -16.55 4.20 2.91
N THR A 19 -17.73 3.57 2.84
CA THR A 19 -17.89 2.22 2.28
C THR A 19 -17.32 2.12 0.87
N GLY A 20 -17.60 3.11 0.01
CA GLY A 20 -17.11 3.13 -1.37
C GLY A 20 -15.59 3.18 -1.50
N TYR A 21 -14.92 3.94 -0.63
CA TYR A 21 -13.46 3.99 -0.54
C TYR A 21 -12.88 2.63 -0.16
N ASN A 22 -13.39 2.06 0.94
CA ASN A 22 -12.94 0.77 1.47
C ASN A 22 -13.14 -0.37 0.47
N ASP A 23 -14.27 -0.39 -0.23
CA ASP A 23 -14.57 -1.40 -1.25
C ASP A 23 -13.56 -1.39 -2.41
N VAL A 24 -13.10 -0.20 -2.82
CA VAL A 24 -12.12 -0.07 -3.91
C VAL A 24 -10.75 -0.56 -3.46
N TYR A 25 -10.22 -0.05 -2.34
CA TYR A 25 -8.90 -0.46 -1.89
C TYR A 25 -8.85 -1.93 -1.46
N ASN A 26 -9.92 -2.46 -0.86
CA ASN A 26 -10.03 -3.90 -0.61
C ASN A 26 -10.01 -4.71 -1.90
N ALA A 27 -10.67 -4.25 -2.97
CA ALA A 27 -10.62 -4.91 -4.27
C ALA A 27 -9.22 -4.86 -4.92
N LEU A 28 -8.50 -3.74 -4.76
CA LEU A 28 -7.15 -3.55 -5.29
C LEU A 28 -6.13 -4.40 -4.54
N TYR A 29 -6.06 -4.32 -3.21
CA TYR A 29 -5.08 -5.07 -2.41
C TYR A 29 -5.35 -6.58 -2.38
N ARG A 30 -6.61 -7.00 -2.52
CA ARG A 30 -7.01 -8.42 -2.52
C ARG A 30 -7.36 -8.93 -3.92
N LEU A 31 -6.83 -8.31 -4.96
CA LEU A 31 -7.03 -8.71 -6.35
C LEU A 31 -6.58 -10.15 -6.58
N LYS A 32 -7.44 -10.96 -7.21
CA LYS A 32 -7.19 -12.40 -7.47
C LYS A 32 -7.53 -12.85 -8.89
N THR A 33 -7.53 -11.93 -9.86
CA THR A 33 -8.03 -12.21 -11.21
C THR A 33 -7.24 -11.47 -12.27
N ASN A 34 -7.12 -12.11 -13.45
CA ASN A 34 -6.65 -11.48 -14.70
C ASN A 34 -7.79 -11.33 -15.73
N ASP A 35 -9.02 -11.66 -15.34
CA ASP A 35 -10.22 -11.56 -16.17
C ASP A 35 -10.58 -10.09 -16.47
N GLU A 36 -10.62 -9.73 -17.75
CA GLU A 36 -10.80 -8.37 -18.22
C GLU A 36 -12.12 -7.75 -17.76
N GLU A 37 -13.22 -8.50 -17.73
CA GLU A 37 -14.52 -7.99 -17.28
C GLU A 37 -14.48 -7.59 -15.80
N LYS A 38 -13.83 -8.40 -14.96
CA LYS A 38 -13.63 -8.07 -13.53
C LYS A 38 -12.70 -6.87 -13.36
N LEU A 39 -11.64 -6.73 -14.16
CA LEU A 39 -10.76 -5.56 -14.09
C LEU A 39 -11.52 -4.29 -14.49
N ASN A 40 -12.35 -4.36 -15.54
CA ASN A 40 -13.21 -3.25 -15.96
C ASN A 40 -14.24 -2.88 -14.88
N ALA A 41 -14.75 -3.86 -14.12
CA ALA A 41 -15.62 -3.59 -12.98
C ALA A 41 -14.88 -2.87 -11.83
N ILE A 42 -13.62 -3.23 -11.56
CA ILE A 42 -12.78 -2.52 -10.58
C ILE A 42 -12.51 -1.09 -11.04
N PHE A 43 -12.14 -0.88 -12.31
CA PHE A 43 -11.96 0.47 -12.86
C PHE A 43 -13.21 1.34 -12.73
N LYS A 44 -14.40 0.80 -13.02
CA LYS A 44 -15.68 1.52 -12.83
C LYS A 44 -15.89 1.93 -11.37
N LYS A 45 -15.56 1.04 -10.41
CA LYS A 45 -15.63 1.36 -8.98
C LYS A 45 -14.62 2.44 -8.59
N ILE A 46 -13.40 2.40 -9.11
CA ILE A 46 -12.38 3.45 -8.90
C ILE A 46 -12.93 4.81 -9.35
N LYS A 47 -13.44 4.88 -10.58
CA LYS A 47 -14.03 6.11 -11.12
C LYS A 47 -15.16 6.63 -10.24
N GLN A 48 -16.15 5.79 -9.96
CA GLN A 48 -17.33 6.20 -9.19
C GLN A 48 -16.99 6.56 -7.74
N ASN A 49 -16.25 5.69 -7.04
CA ASN A 49 -16.12 5.76 -5.59
C ASN A 49 -14.84 6.46 -5.12
N LEU A 50 -13.85 6.74 -5.98
CA LEU A 50 -12.67 7.53 -5.62
C LEU A 50 -12.65 8.86 -6.36
N ILE A 51 -12.60 8.82 -7.69
CA ILE A 51 -12.40 10.02 -8.52
C ILE A 51 -13.64 10.91 -8.48
N ASP A 52 -14.83 10.37 -8.74
CA ASP A 52 -16.05 11.15 -8.82
C ASP A 52 -16.56 11.56 -7.43
N SER A 53 -16.51 10.64 -6.45
CA SER A 53 -17.04 10.84 -5.10
C SER A 53 -16.14 11.68 -4.18
N TYR A 54 -14.83 11.44 -4.20
CA TYR A 54 -13.87 12.11 -3.29
C TYR A 54 -12.88 13.03 -4.01
N LYS A 55 -13.00 13.18 -5.34
CA LYS A 55 -12.12 14.03 -6.16
C LYS A 55 -10.64 13.67 -6.05
N ILE A 56 -10.36 12.39 -5.78
CA ILE A 56 -8.98 11.89 -5.71
C ILE A 56 -8.39 11.98 -7.13
N PRO A 57 -7.23 12.65 -7.30
CA PRO A 57 -6.58 12.77 -8.61
C PRO A 57 -6.24 11.39 -9.21
N PRO A 58 -6.48 11.17 -10.51
CA PRO A 58 -6.19 9.88 -11.15
C PRO A 58 -4.72 9.44 -11.06
N ASP A 59 -3.77 10.37 -11.02
CA ASP A 59 -2.34 10.09 -10.89
C ASP A 59 -1.98 9.56 -9.48
N VAL A 60 -2.66 10.03 -8.43
CA VAL A 60 -2.54 9.47 -7.07
C VAL A 60 -2.98 8.01 -7.04
N ILE A 61 -4.07 7.68 -7.73
CA ILE A 61 -4.56 6.29 -7.79
C ILE A 61 -3.58 5.39 -8.54
N ILE A 62 -2.92 5.88 -9.60
CA ILE A 62 -1.86 5.13 -10.28
C ILE A 62 -0.65 4.94 -9.38
N ASN A 63 -0.27 5.95 -8.58
CA ASN A 63 0.77 5.80 -7.58
C ASN A 63 0.44 4.68 -6.58
N ASP A 64 -0.79 4.68 -6.04
CA ASP A 64 -1.24 3.65 -5.10
C ASP A 64 -1.21 2.26 -5.74
N ILE A 65 -1.74 2.11 -6.96
CA ILE A 65 -1.68 0.86 -7.74
C ILE A 65 -0.24 0.42 -7.94
N SER A 66 0.65 1.36 -8.26
CA SER A 66 2.07 1.10 -8.46
C SER A 66 2.75 0.57 -7.20
N GLU A 67 2.47 1.16 -6.05
CA GLU A 67 3.05 0.75 -4.77
C GLU A 67 2.49 -0.60 -4.30
N LEU A 68 1.17 -0.79 -4.32
CA LEU A 68 0.54 -2.02 -3.84
C LEU A 68 0.88 -3.23 -4.74
N SER A 69 1.13 -3.00 -6.03
CA SER A 69 1.40 -4.08 -6.99
C SER A 69 2.63 -4.92 -6.63
N VAL A 70 3.58 -4.37 -5.88
CA VAL A 70 4.78 -5.08 -5.39
C VAL A 70 4.42 -6.12 -4.33
N TYR A 71 3.35 -5.91 -3.56
CA TYR A 71 2.90 -6.80 -2.48
C TYR A 71 1.84 -7.83 -2.94
N ASN A 72 1.32 -7.69 -4.15
CA ASN A 72 0.45 -8.67 -4.80
C ASN A 72 0.89 -8.93 -6.25
N ASN A 73 2.20 -9.05 -6.43
CA ASN A 73 2.85 -9.06 -7.74
C ASN A 73 2.40 -10.20 -8.67
N ARG A 74 1.78 -11.27 -8.15
CA ARG A 74 1.11 -12.31 -8.96
C ARG A 74 0.19 -11.72 -10.03
N PHE A 75 -0.46 -10.59 -9.73
CA PHE A 75 -1.42 -9.92 -10.59
C PHE A 75 -0.88 -8.61 -11.20
N MET A 76 0.44 -8.47 -11.35
CA MET A 76 1.08 -7.27 -11.92
C MET A 76 0.45 -6.84 -13.26
N LYS A 77 0.23 -7.77 -14.20
CA LYS A 77 -0.44 -7.47 -15.48
C LYS A 77 -1.82 -6.85 -15.30
N SER A 78 -2.58 -7.31 -14.31
CA SER A 78 -3.89 -6.75 -14.01
C SER A 78 -3.82 -5.34 -13.45
N TYR A 79 -2.82 -5.05 -12.62
CA TYR A 79 -2.56 -3.69 -12.14
C TYR A 79 -2.13 -2.76 -13.28
N LEU A 80 -1.28 -3.21 -14.20
CA LEU A 80 -0.92 -2.46 -15.41
C LEU A 80 -2.16 -2.18 -16.27
N ALA A 81 -3.05 -3.16 -16.45
CA ALA A 81 -4.28 -3.00 -17.22
C ALA A 81 -5.27 -2.01 -16.57
N ILE A 82 -5.46 -2.06 -15.24
CA ILE A 82 -6.28 -1.08 -14.53
C ILE A 82 -5.66 0.33 -14.65
N ALA A 83 -4.35 0.47 -14.45
CA ALA A 83 -3.66 1.74 -14.63
C ALA A 83 -3.78 2.26 -16.07
N LYS A 84 -3.74 1.39 -17.07
CA LYS A 84 -3.92 1.74 -18.48
C LYS A 84 -5.30 2.32 -18.75
N GLN A 85 -6.35 1.74 -18.17
CA GLN A 85 -7.72 2.28 -18.28
C GLN A 85 -7.81 3.69 -17.69
N ILE A 86 -7.15 3.94 -16.55
CA ILE A 86 -7.09 5.28 -15.94
C ILE A 86 -6.33 6.27 -16.84
N VAL A 87 -5.18 5.87 -17.38
CA VAL A 87 -4.37 6.70 -18.29
C VAL A 87 -5.16 7.08 -19.54
N ASP A 88 -5.90 6.14 -20.12
CA ASP A 88 -6.68 6.36 -21.33
C ASP A 88 -7.89 7.27 -21.09
N GLU A 89 -8.65 7.00 -20.02
CA GLU A 89 -9.86 7.76 -19.68
C GLU A 89 -9.55 9.21 -19.32
N TYR A 90 -8.47 9.44 -18.57
CA TYR A 90 -8.11 10.76 -18.05
C TYR A 90 -6.97 11.43 -18.82
N HIS A 91 -6.51 10.83 -19.92
CA HIS A 91 -5.46 11.34 -20.80
C HIS A 91 -4.19 11.77 -20.05
N LEU A 92 -3.75 10.95 -19.09
CA LEU A 92 -2.61 11.28 -18.25
C LEU A 92 -1.31 11.24 -19.05
N ILE A 93 -0.54 12.32 -18.97
CA ILE A 93 0.75 12.48 -19.67
C ILE A 93 1.92 12.16 -18.74
N GLN A 94 1.74 12.35 -17.43
CA GLN A 94 2.78 12.13 -16.42
C GLN A 94 2.18 11.77 -15.05
N VAL A 95 2.86 10.90 -14.31
CA VAL A 95 2.58 10.52 -12.92
C VAL A 95 3.87 10.74 -12.11
N ASN A 96 3.84 11.66 -11.14
CA ASN A 96 5.06 12.13 -10.46
C ASN A 96 5.63 11.12 -9.46
N GLN A 97 4.77 10.39 -8.76
CA GLN A 97 5.15 9.36 -7.81
C GLN A 97 4.75 8.01 -8.39
N ILE A 98 5.72 7.19 -8.77
CA ILE A 98 5.50 5.85 -9.32
C ILE A 98 6.73 5.00 -9.05
N THR A 99 6.55 3.72 -8.74
CA THR A 99 7.69 2.83 -8.54
C THR A 99 8.44 2.62 -9.86
N LYS A 100 9.78 2.53 -9.77
CA LYS A 100 10.65 2.39 -10.95
C LYS A 100 10.30 1.15 -11.77
N VAL A 101 10.06 0.03 -11.08
CA VAL A 101 9.70 -1.25 -11.69
C VAL A 101 8.36 -1.16 -12.41
N PHE A 102 7.34 -0.56 -11.81
CA PHE A 102 6.03 -0.43 -12.44
C PHE A 102 6.07 0.49 -13.66
N ASN A 103 6.78 1.61 -13.59
CA ASN A 103 6.97 2.52 -14.73
C ASN A 103 7.68 1.81 -15.90
N TYR A 104 8.70 1.00 -15.61
CA TYR A 104 9.37 0.18 -16.62
C TYR A 104 8.42 -0.86 -17.23
N LEU A 105 7.69 -1.61 -16.41
CA LEU A 105 6.75 -2.63 -16.90
C LEU A 105 5.60 -2.04 -17.72
N PHE A 106 5.09 -0.87 -17.32
CA PHE A 106 4.07 -0.16 -18.07
C PHE A 106 4.59 0.29 -19.45
N TYR A 107 5.84 0.76 -19.50
CA TYR A 107 6.52 1.04 -20.76
C TYR A 107 6.68 -0.20 -21.64
N LYS A 108 7.08 -1.33 -21.06
CA LYS A 108 7.23 -2.58 -21.82
C LYS A 108 5.92 -3.09 -22.41
N GLU A 109 4.83 -2.97 -21.67
CA GLU A 109 3.52 -3.47 -22.07
C GLU A 109 2.83 -2.53 -23.09
N TYR A 110 2.88 -1.22 -22.85
CA TYR A 110 2.06 -0.25 -23.59
C TYR A 110 2.86 0.80 -24.37
N ASN A 111 4.20 0.76 -24.30
CA ASN A 111 5.09 1.76 -24.90
C ASN A 111 4.82 3.20 -24.43
N ILE A 112 4.36 3.35 -23.18
CA ILE A 112 4.09 4.64 -22.52
C ILE A 112 4.98 4.77 -21.30
N VAL A 113 5.64 5.92 -21.15
CA VAL A 113 6.43 6.23 -19.96
C VAL A 113 5.62 7.17 -19.07
N LEU A 114 5.18 6.67 -17.91
CA LEU A 114 4.37 7.44 -16.98
C LEU A 114 5.21 8.48 -16.23
N ASN A 115 6.50 8.23 -16.04
CA ASN A 115 7.40 9.20 -15.42
C ASN A 115 8.76 9.25 -16.13
N GLU A 116 9.01 10.35 -16.84
CA GLU A 116 10.24 10.55 -17.62
C GLU A 116 11.50 10.59 -16.75
N ASN A 117 11.41 11.10 -15.51
CA ASN A 117 12.56 11.09 -14.60
C ASN A 117 12.99 9.66 -14.22
N GLY A 118 12.06 8.71 -14.32
CA GLY A 118 12.29 7.28 -14.08
C GLY A 118 12.91 6.55 -15.27
N ARG A 119 12.86 7.10 -16.49
CA ARG A 119 13.35 6.44 -17.72
C ARG A 119 14.82 6.04 -17.63
N LYS A 120 15.64 6.83 -16.92
CA LYS A 120 17.07 6.54 -16.71
C LYS A 120 17.36 5.19 -16.05
N PHE A 121 16.39 4.61 -15.35
CA PHE A 121 16.52 3.30 -14.69
C PHE A 121 16.06 2.13 -15.57
N PHE A 122 15.55 2.37 -16.79
CA PHE A 122 15.01 1.29 -17.63
C PHE A 122 16.07 0.30 -18.08
N ASN A 123 17.29 0.76 -18.33
CA ASN A 123 18.41 -0.11 -18.70
C ASN A 123 18.75 -1.10 -17.57
N ASP A 124 18.64 -0.66 -16.31
CA ASP A 124 18.87 -1.52 -15.14
C ASP A 124 17.91 -2.73 -15.13
N PHE A 125 16.68 -2.53 -15.60
CA PHE A 125 15.65 -3.57 -15.66
C PHE A 125 15.74 -4.45 -16.91
N GLU A 126 16.15 -3.91 -18.06
CA GLU A 126 16.45 -4.71 -19.26
C GLU A 126 17.57 -5.72 -18.99
N ASP A 127 18.67 -5.27 -18.39
CA ASP A 127 19.83 -6.11 -18.06
C ASP A 127 19.47 -7.22 -17.05
N SER A 128 18.51 -6.92 -16.17
CA SER A 128 18.01 -7.84 -15.14
C SER A 128 16.87 -8.75 -15.63
N ARG A 129 16.42 -8.61 -16.89
CA ARG A 129 15.32 -9.37 -17.52
C ARG A 129 14.01 -9.33 -16.73
N TYR A 130 13.62 -8.15 -16.23
CA TYR A 130 12.28 -7.98 -15.67
C TYR A 130 11.23 -8.08 -16.79
N SER A 131 10.14 -8.78 -16.52
CA SER A 131 9.03 -8.94 -17.46
C SER A 131 7.71 -8.60 -16.76
N SER A 132 6.78 -8.02 -17.51
CA SER A 132 5.41 -7.73 -17.02
C SER A 132 4.70 -9.04 -16.71
N ASP A 133 5.08 -10.07 -17.46
CA ASP A 133 4.97 -11.45 -17.02
C ASP A 133 6.13 -11.74 -16.07
N ILE A 134 5.92 -11.50 -14.77
CA ILE A 134 6.74 -12.16 -13.72
C ILE A 134 6.79 -13.70 -13.96
N HIS A 135 5.91 -14.19 -14.84
CA HIS A 135 5.58 -15.56 -15.19
C HIS A 135 6.14 -16.02 -16.54
N GLU A 136 7.05 -15.26 -17.17
CA GLU A 136 7.75 -15.76 -18.35
C GLU A 136 8.60 -17.01 -18.00
N GLN A 137 8.04 -18.17 -18.37
CA GLN A 137 8.60 -19.52 -18.37
C GLN A 137 8.77 -20.24 -17.03
N LYS A 138 8.82 -21.58 -17.14
CA LYS A 138 9.00 -22.59 -16.09
C LYS A 138 10.24 -22.28 -15.25
N THR A 139 10.07 -21.52 -14.18
CA THR A 139 11.10 -21.28 -13.17
C THR A 139 10.66 -21.86 -11.84
N ILE A 140 11.63 -22.15 -10.97
CA ILE A 140 11.35 -22.61 -9.61
C ILE A 140 10.49 -21.61 -8.82
N HIS A 141 10.72 -20.31 -9.00
CA HIS A 141 9.96 -19.24 -8.35
C HIS A 141 8.52 -19.19 -8.84
N ARG A 142 8.29 -19.40 -10.14
CA ARG A 142 6.94 -19.49 -10.71
C ARG A 142 6.21 -20.75 -10.23
N SER A 143 6.89 -21.88 -10.14
CA SER A 143 6.31 -23.10 -9.55
C SER A 143 5.85 -22.86 -8.12
N ILE A 144 6.64 -22.15 -7.31
CA ILE A 144 6.21 -21.73 -5.97
C ILE A 144 5.01 -20.79 -6.05
N MET A 145 5.07 -19.73 -6.87
CA MET A 145 3.97 -18.77 -6.98
C MET A 145 2.65 -19.44 -7.37
N ASP A 146 2.66 -20.47 -8.22
CA ASP A 146 1.46 -21.21 -8.64
C ASP A 146 1.07 -22.37 -7.70
N ASP A 147 1.85 -22.58 -6.64
CA ASP A 147 1.78 -23.77 -5.77
C ASP A 147 1.90 -25.10 -6.55
N ASP A 148 2.61 -25.08 -7.69
CA ASP A 148 2.91 -26.25 -8.52
C ASP A 148 4.07 -27.04 -7.92
N LYS A 149 3.73 -27.87 -6.95
CA LYS A 149 4.65 -28.79 -6.28
C LYS A 149 5.35 -29.75 -7.26
N ILE A 150 4.68 -30.17 -8.35
CA ILE A 150 5.26 -31.14 -9.29
C ILE A 150 6.43 -30.49 -10.04
N SER A 151 6.21 -29.31 -10.60
CA SER A 151 7.28 -28.56 -11.26
C SER A 151 8.40 -28.19 -10.28
N LEU A 152 8.06 -27.81 -9.04
CA LEU A 152 9.06 -27.54 -7.99
C LEU A 152 9.95 -28.77 -7.73
N ILE A 153 9.36 -29.97 -7.58
CA ILE A 153 10.13 -31.21 -7.39
C ILE A 153 11.13 -31.41 -8.53
N ASN A 154 10.67 -31.30 -9.78
CA ASN A 154 11.53 -31.45 -10.96
C ASN A 154 12.73 -30.47 -10.94
N PHE A 155 12.51 -29.21 -10.53
CA PHE A 155 13.62 -28.26 -10.38
C PHE A 155 14.59 -28.65 -9.27
N THR A 156 14.09 -29.16 -8.15
CA THR A 156 14.95 -29.53 -7.02
C THR A 156 15.75 -30.81 -7.24
N GLU A 157 15.36 -31.63 -8.22
CA GLU A 157 16.08 -32.84 -8.64
C GLU A 157 17.11 -32.56 -9.76
N GLY A 158 17.10 -31.35 -10.34
CA GLY A 158 18.03 -30.94 -11.38
C GLY A 158 19.47 -30.76 -10.88
N GLU A 159 20.44 -31.03 -11.76
CA GLU A 159 21.85 -30.76 -11.48
C GLU A 159 22.08 -29.27 -11.21
N GLY A 160 22.84 -28.96 -10.15
CA GLY A 160 23.16 -27.58 -9.76
C GLY A 160 22.08 -26.86 -8.93
N PHE A 161 21.03 -27.55 -8.49
CA PHE A 161 20.06 -26.98 -7.55
C PHE A 161 20.73 -26.58 -6.22
N ASP A 162 20.59 -25.29 -5.87
CA ASP A 162 20.93 -24.77 -4.55
C ASP A 162 19.67 -24.56 -3.72
N LYS A 163 19.54 -25.30 -2.61
CA LYS A 163 18.42 -25.17 -1.66
C LYS A 163 18.39 -23.83 -0.92
N ASN A 164 19.53 -23.12 -0.87
CA ASN A 164 19.67 -21.83 -0.20
C ASN A 164 19.59 -20.65 -1.16
N GLN A 165 19.26 -20.91 -2.43
CA GLN A 165 19.10 -19.84 -3.42
C GLN A 165 18.08 -18.80 -2.97
N LYS A 166 18.34 -17.55 -3.34
CA LYS A 166 17.47 -16.42 -3.03
C LYS A 166 17.04 -15.69 -4.29
N LEU A 167 15.76 -15.36 -4.35
CA LEU A 167 15.19 -14.48 -5.37
C LEU A 167 15.47 -13.03 -4.99
N LYS A 168 16.36 -12.37 -5.73
CA LYS A 168 16.56 -10.92 -5.66
C LYS A 168 15.81 -10.26 -6.81
N SER A 169 14.78 -9.50 -6.48
CA SER A 169 13.94 -8.84 -7.47
C SER A 169 13.19 -7.66 -6.84
N ASP A 170 13.19 -6.53 -7.53
CA ASP A 170 12.45 -5.29 -7.23
C ASP A 170 10.93 -5.46 -7.41
N LEU A 171 10.48 -6.63 -7.86
CA LEU A 171 9.07 -7.03 -7.84
C LEU A 171 8.63 -7.53 -6.46
N TYR A 172 9.56 -7.68 -5.51
CA TYR A 172 9.28 -8.10 -4.15
C TYR A 172 9.79 -7.04 -3.16
N PRO A 173 9.18 -6.96 -1.96
CA PRO A 173 9.71 -6.13 -0.88
C PRO A 173 11.15 -6.52 -0.53
N TYR A 174 11.98 -5.54 -0.17
CA TYR A 174 13.37 -5.76 0.29
C TYR A 174 14.27 -6.54 -0.69
N ALA A 175 14.17 -6.22 -2.00
CA ALA A 175 14.89 -6.88 -3.11
C ALA A 175 16.38 -7.19 -2.86
N TYR A 176 17.10 -6.29 -2.18
CA TYR A 176 18.54 -6.44 -1.91
C TYR A 176 18.87 -7.65 -1.01
N LYS A 177 17.99 -8.00 -0.07
CA LYS A 177 18.14 -9.12 0.87
C LYS A 177 17.87 -10.46 0.17
N GLY A 178 16.91 -10.45 -0.75
CA GLY A 178 16.42 -11.60 -1.48
C GLY A 178 15.58 -12.56 -0.63
N LEU A 179 14.62 -13.23 -1.26
CA LEU A 179 13.69 -14.17 -0.63
C LEU A 179 14.17 -15.60 -0.83
N SER A 180 14.26 -16.39 0.25
CA SER A 180 14.40 -17.83 0.15
C SER A 180 13.17 -18.49 -0.49
N LEU A 181 13.32 -19.72 -0.96
CA LEU A 181 12.20 -20.48 -1.52
C LEU A 181 11.04 -20.66 -0.52
N LEU A 182 11.34 -20.80 0.78
CA LEU A 182 10.31 -20.97 1.81
C LEU A 182 9.60 -19.65 2.13
N GLU A 183 10.34 -18.54 2.22
CA GLU A 183 9.75 -17.20 2.37
C GLU A 183 8.86 -16.86 1.18
N LEU A 184 9.26 -17.25 -0.04
CA LEU A 184 8.47 -17.08 -1.25
C LEU A 184 7.16 -17.88 -1.20
N CYS A 185 7.17 -19.09 -0.63
CA CYS A 185 5.93 -19.85 -0.39
C CYS A 185 5.01 -19.12 0.59
N CYS A 186 5.56 -18.51 1.64
CA CYS A 186 4.78 -17.77 2.63
C CYS A 186 4.15 -16.52 2.01
N TYR A 187 4.92 -15.80 1.20
CA TYR A 187 4.47 -14.62 0.46
C TYR A 187 3.30 -14.93 -0.49
N HIS A 188 3.38 -16.04 -1.22
CA HIS A 188 2.35 -16.43 -2.20
C HIS A 188 1.21 -17.29 -1.65
N GLY A 189 1.31 -17.74 -0.39
CA GLY A 189 0.34 -18.65 0.22
C GLY A 189 0.40 -20.09 -0.34
N SER A 190 1.56 -20.52 -0.84
CA SER A 190 1.78 -21.76 -1.58
C SER A 190 2.02 -22.94 -0.64
N VAL A 191 0.94 -23.61 -0.24
CA VAL A 191 0.94 -24.58 0.86
C VAL A 191 1.60 -25.90 0.48
N ASP A 192 1.43 -26.37 -0.76
CA ASP A 192 1.98 -27.64 -1.21
C ASP A 192 3.50 -27.54 -1.41
N CYS A 193 3.95 -26.44 -1.99
CA CYS A 193 5.37 -26.09 -2.10
C CYS A 193 6.01 -25.91 -0.71
N PHE A 194 5.35 -25.20 0.21
CA PHE A 194 5.83 -25.01 1.58
C PHE A 194 6.04 -26.34 2.30
N LYS A 195 5.02 -27.22 2.29
CA LYS A 195 5.07 -28.56 2.91
C LYS A 195 6.18 -29.41 2.31
N PHE A 196 6.37 -29.35 0.99
CA PHE A 196 7.47 -30.06 0.31
C PHE A 196 8.85 -29.58 0.79
N LEU A 197 9.11 -28.28 0.77
CA LEU A 197 10.41 -27.72 1.17
C LEU A 197 10.75 -28.04 2.63
N ARG A 198 9.77 -27.92 3.53
CA ARG A 198 9.92 -28.32 4.94
C ARG A 198 10.25 -29.80 5.09
N THR A 199 9.57 -30.68 4.37
CA THR A 199 9.77 -32.13 4.48
C THR A 199 11.10 -32.58 3.88
N LYS A 200 11.38 -32.17 2.63
CA LYS A 200 12.54 -32.64 1.85
C LYS A 200 13.85 -32.02 2.32
N PHE A 201 13.85 -30.71 2.61
CA PHE A 201 15.08 -29.96 2.87
C PHE A 201 15.22 -29.46 4.30
N GLN A 202 14.20 -29.64 5.14
CA GLN A 202 14.15 -29.10 6.50
C GLN A 202 14.36 -27.58 6.51
N SER A 203 13.90 -26.89 5.46
CA SER A 203 14.07 -25.44 5.28
C SER A 203 13.60 -24.69 6.52
N GLU A 204 14.46 -23.84 7.10
CA GLU A 204 14.16 -23.11 8.33
C GLU A 204 13.01 -22.13 8.13
N ILE A 205 12.08 -22.08 9.09
CA ILE A 205 11.05 -21.04 9.15
C ILE A 205 11.68 -19.82 9.78
N THR A 206 11.94 -18.78 8.99
CA THR A 206 12.52 -17.51 9.44
C THR A 206 11.44 -16.57 9.99
N PRO A 207 11.80 -15.48 10.69
CA PRO A 207 10.83 -14.43 11.02
C PRO A 207 10.10 -13.88 9.77
N ASP A 208 10.80 -13.78 8.64
CA ASP A 208 10.20 -13.33 7.37
C ASP A 208 9.16 -14.31 6.83
N CYS A 209 9.27 -15.62 7.08
CA CYS A 209 8.20 -16.56 6.78
C CYS A 209 6.89 -16.17 7.49
N LEU A 210 6.96 -15.84 8.79
CA LEU A 210 5.77 -15.40 9.54
C LEU A 210 5.24 -14.07 9.01
N ARG A 211 6.12 -13.08 8.81
CA ARG A 211 5.77 -11.76 8.28
C ARG A 211 5.06 -11.85 6.93
N TYR A 212 5.65 -12.58 5.97
CA TYR A 212 5.05 -12.77 4.64
C TYR A 212 3.79 -13.64 4.65
N SER A 213 3.58 -14.49 5.66
CA SER A 213 2.34 -15.29 5.76
C SER A 213 1.08 -14.41 5.93
N PHE A 214 1.22 -13.18 6.42
CA PHE A 214 0.13 -12.20 6.47
C PHE A 214 -0.28 -11.68 5.08
N LEU A 215 0.64 -11.60 4.12
CA LEU A 215 0.31 -11.31 2.72
C LEU A 215 -0.30 -12.52 2.03
N GLY A 216 0.33 -13.69 2.16
CA GLY A 216 -0.16 -14.92 1.53
C GLY A 216 -1.52 -15.36 2.05
N GLY A 217 -1.82 -15.05 3.32
CA GLY A 217 -3.13 -15.26 3.95
C GLY A 217 -3.56 -16.73 4.06
N ASN A 218 -2.62 -17.66 3.91
CA ASN A 218 -2.90 -19.10 4.01
C ASN A 218 -2.79 -19.56 5.47
N PRO A 219 -3.89 -20.05 6.09
CA PRO A 219 -3.91 -20.38 7.51
C PRO A 219 -2.98 -21.55 7.87
N ASP A 220 -2.76 -22.52 6.98
CA ASP A 220 -1.85 -23.64 7.24
C ASP A 220 -0.42 -23.14 7.42
N ILE A 221 0.04 -22.26 6.51
CA ILE A 221 1.39 -21.69 6.57
C ILE A 221 1.55 -20.81 7.81
N MET A 222 0.58 -19.92 8.06
CA MET A 222 0.62 -19.01 9.20
C MET A 222 0.69 -19.77 10.53
N ASN A 223 -0.13 -20.82 10.69
CA ASN A 223 -0.12 -21.67 11.88
C ASN A 223 1.20 -22.42 12.06
N GLU A 224 1.80 -22.94 11.00
CA GLU A 224 3.14 -23.54 11.09
C GLU A 224 4.21 -22.52 11.49
N CYS A 225 4.13 -21.29 10.98
CA CYS A 225 5.07 -20.23 11.33
C CYS A 225 4.94 -19.80 12.80
N LEU A 226 3.71 -19.64 13.30
CA LEU A 226 3.41 -19.25 14.69
C LEU A 226 3.87 -20.28 15.73
N LYS A 227 4.09 -21.54 15.36
CA LYS A 227 4.64 -22.56 16.28
C LYS A 227 6.08 -22.27 16.69
N VAL A 228 6.84 -21.57 15.85
CA VAL A 228 8.29 -21.39 16.03
C VAL A 228 8.72 -19.92 16.03
N GLN A 229 7.93 -19.03 15.43
CA GLN A 229 8.16 -17.59 15.41
C GLN A 229 7.13 -16.84 16.27
N LYS A 230 7.54 -15.67 16.77
CA LYS A 230 6.64 -14.74 17.47
C LYS A 230 6.33 -13.55 16.58
N PRO A 231 5.07 -13.07 16.52
CA PRO A 231 4.76 -11.86 15.80
C PRO A 231 5.54 -10.64 16.29
N ASP A 232 5.87 -9.75 15.36
CA ASP A 232 6.60 -8.50 15.58
C ASP A 232 5.93 -7.33 14.84
N ASN A 233 6.52 -6.14 14.89
CA ASN A 233 5.96 -4.95 14.24
C ASN A 233 5.91 -5.08 12.70
N GLU A 234 6.80 -5.85 12.08
CA GLU A 234 6.75 -6.10 10.64
C GLU A 234 5.57 -7.02 10.27
N CYS A 235 5.13 -7.90 11.17
CA CYS A 235 3.87 -8.62 10.99
C CYS A 235 2.68 -7.66 10.91
N MET A 236 2.68 -6.58 11.70
CA MET A 236 1.63 -5.54 11.63
C MET A 236 1.67 -4.80 10.30
N GLU A 237 2.86 -4.47 9.78
CA GLU A 237 3.01 -3.87 8.45
C GLU A 237 2.33 -4.74 7.38
N TYR A 238 2.65 -6.03 7.32
CA TYR A 238 2.05 -6.93 6.32
C TYR A 238 0.58 -7.23 6.56
N ALA A 239 0.10 -7.21 7.81
CA ALA A 239 -1.33 -7.29 8.11
C ALA A 239 -2.10 -6.06 7.58
N ILE A 240 -1.55 -4.85 7.75
CA ILE A 240 -2.11 -3.62 7.18
C ILE A 240 -2.09 -3.69 5.65
N ILE A 241 -0.97 -4.04 5.03
CA ILE A 241 -0.86 -4.15 3.56
C ILE A 241 -1.83 -5.20 3.00
N SER A 242 -2.12 -6.28 3.72
CA SER A 242 -3.02 -7.33 3.25
C SER A 242 -4.49 -6.90 3.11
N HIS A 243 -4.87 -5.74 3.67
CA HIS A 243 -6.26 -5.30 3.77
C HIS A 243 -7.17 -6.38 4.41
N ASN A 244 -6.62 -7.09 5.40
CA ASN A 244 -7.33 -8.07 6.21
C ASN A 244 -7.41 -7.61 7.66
N ILE A 245 -8.56 -7.05 8.04
CA ILE A 245 -8.78 -6.51 9.39
C ILE A 245 -8.70 -7.56 10.49
N ASP A 246 -8.99 -8.83 10.16
CA ASP A 246 -8.87 -9.94 11.11
C ASP A 246 -7.41 -10.17 11.52
N PHE A 247 -6.47 -9.97 10.60
CA PHE A 247 -5.04 -10.06 10.90
C PHE A 247 -4.56 -8.91 11.80
N VAL A 248 -5.03 -7.69 11.52
CA VAL A 248 -4.69 -6.51 12.34
C VAL A 248 -5.25 -6.66 13.75
N THR A 249 -6.51 -7.07 13.87
CA THR A 249 -7.17 -7.28 15.17
C THR A 249 -6.58 -8.49 15.92
N PHE A 250 -6.22 -9.58 15.24
CA PHE A 250 -5.45 -10.69 15.82
C PHE A 250 -4.15 -10.20 16.46
N LEU A 251 -3.34 -9.41 15.74
CA LEU A 251 -2.06 -8.91 16.24
C LEU A 251 -2.22 -7.93 17.43
N THR A 252 -3.23 -7.07 17.39
CA THR A 252 -3.51 -6.14 18.51
C THR A 252 -4.02 -6.89 19.75
N ASN A 253 -4.98 -7.79 19.59
CA ASN A 253 -5.66 -8.43 20.71
C ASN A 253 -4.86 -9.59 21.33
N GLU A 254 -4.24 -10.43 20.50
CA GLU A 254 -3.56 -11.64 20.97
C GLU A 254 -2.06 -11.42 21.22
N HIS A 255 -1.46 -10.44 20.55
CA HIS A 255 -0.02 -10.18 20.61
C HIS A 255 0.36 -8.80 21.14
N ASN A 256 -0.62 -7.93 21.44
CA ASN A 256 -0.38 -6.56 21.93
C ASN A 256 0.53 -5.72 21.02
N ILE A 257 0.52 -6.00 19.71
CA ILE A 257 1.27 -5.23 18.73
C ILE A 257 0.41 -4.04 18.31
N LYS A 258 0.94 -2.82 18.47
CA LYS A 258 0.21 -1.59 18.16
C LYS A 258 0.09 -1.41 16.65
N ILE A 259 -1.05 -0.88 16.23
CA ILE A 259 -1.26 -0.45 14.84
C ILE A 259 -0.34 0.74 14.55
N ASP A 260 0.39 0.67 13.44
CA ASP A 260 1.17 1.79 12.93
C ASP A 260 0.31 2.65 12.00
N ILE A 261 -0.13 3.81 12.49
CA ILE A 261 -1.01 4.72 11.76
C ILE A 261 -0.35 5.29 10.50
N GLU A 262 0.98 5.42 10.48
CA GLU A 262 1.73 5.89 9.31
C GLU A 262 1.55 4.88 8.17
N LEU A 263 1.66 3.58 8.47
CA LEU A 263 1.43 2.50 7.51
C LEU A 263 -0.03 2.43 7.06
N CYS A 264 -1.00 2.61 7.97
CA CYS A 264 -2.41 2.65 7.58
C CYS A 264 -2.69 3.74 6.53
N SER A 265 -2.11 4.93 6.73
CA SER A 265 -2.27 6.05 5.81
C SER A 265 -1.48 5.89 4.51
N LYS A 266 -0.28 5.30 4.58
CA LYS A 266 0.57 5.02 3.42
C LYS A 266 -0.05 4.00 2.48
N TYR A 267 -0.68 2.96 3.03
CA TYR A 267 -1.29 1.89 2.23
C TYR A 267 -2.79 2.08 2.03
N SER A 268 -3.35 3.27 2.32
CA SER A 268 -4.78 3.55 2.12
C SER A 268 -5.71 2.55 2.85
N ASN A 269 -5.25 1.98 3.97
CA ASN A 269 -6.01 1.05 4.79
C ASN A 269 -6.79 1.80 5.87
N LEU A 270 -7.92 2.37 5.45
CA LEU A 270 -8.80 3.15 6.32
C LEU A 270 -9.42 2.29 7.42
N GLN A 271 -9.69 0.99 7.19
CA GLN A 271 -10.21 0.11 8.24
C GLN A 271 -9.26 0.01 9.44
N SER A 272 -7.98 -0.24 9.19
CA SER A 272 -6.96 -0.34 10.25
C SER A 272 -6.73 1.00 10.94
N PHE A 273 -6.80 2.09 10.17
CA PHE A 273 -6.75 3.46 10.70
C PHE A 273 -7.91 3.74 11.66
N LEU A 274 -9.12 3.30 11.34
CA LEU A 274 -10.30 3.48 12.18
C LEU A 274 -10.28 2.59 13.44
N VAL A 275 -9.72 1.38 13.36
CA VAL A 275 -9.47 0.56 14.56
C VAL A 275 -8.47 1.24 15.48
N TYR A 276 -7.40 1.84 14.94
CA TYR A 276 -6.47 2.64 15.75
C TYR A 276 -7.18 3.79 16.45
N LEU A 277 -8.05 4.52 15.73
CA LEU A 277 -8.82 5.63 16.29
C LEU A 277 -9.68 5.17 17.47
N ASP A 278 -10.43 4.07 17.34
CA ASP A 278 -11.25 3.57 18.45
C ASP A 278 -10.44 3.05 19.63
N GLN A 279 -9.28 2.42 19.38
CA GLN A 279 -8.42 1.89 20.43
C GLN A 279 -7.72 3.00 21.23
N THR A 280 -7.41 4.12 20.61
CA THR A 280 -6.60 5.19 21.21
C THR A 280 -7.37 6.44 21.57
N ASN A 281 -8.48 6.69 20.86
CA ASN A 281 -9.21 7.97 20.85
C ASN A 281 -8.28 9.18 20.55
N ASP A 282 -7.16 8.95 19.87
CA ASP A 282 -6.17 9.99 19.55
C ASP A 282 -6.55 10.71 18.24
N ILE A 283 -7.49 11.65 18.39
CA ILE A 283 -8.01 12.47 17.30
C ILE A 283 -6.90 13.28 16.61
N ASN A 284 -5.94 13.81 17.36
CA ASN A 284 -4.87 14.66 16.81
C ASN A 284 -3.92 13.86 15.94
N THR A 285 -3.49 12.68 16.41
CA THR A 285 -2.64 11.80 15.60
C THR A 285 -3.37 11.37 14.33
N CYS A 286 -4.63 10.95 14.41
CA CYS A 286 -5.42 10.62 13.23
C CYS A 286 -5.56 11.81 12.27
N PHE A 287 -5.84 13.00 12.79
CA PHE A 287 -5.96 14.22 11.99
C PHE A 287 -4.68 14.58 11.24
N VAL A 288 -3.50 14.39 11.86
CA VAL A 288 -2.22 14.61 11.18
C VAL A 288 -2.11 13.72 9.94
N TYR A 289 -2.50 12.46 10.01
CA TYR A 289 -2.36 11.49 8.90
C TYR A 289 -3.55 11.44 7.92
N SER A 290 -4.70 12.04 8.26
CA SER A 290 -5.89 12.00 7.40
C SER A 290 -5.71 12.61 5.99
N PRO A 291 -4.86 13.63 5.76
CA PRO A 291 -4.57 14.16 4.41
C PRO A 291 -4.06 13.10 3.41
N ASN A 292 -3.45 12.01 3.88
CA ASN A 292 -2.92 10.93 3.03
C ASN A 292 -4.02 10.09 2.37
N PHE A 293 -5.25 10.10 2.90
CA PHE A 293 -6.37 9.37 2.28
C PHE A 293 -7.02 10.14 1.13
N HIS A 294 -6.71 11.44 0.95
CA HIS A 294 -7.37 12.31 -0.02
C HIS A 294 -8.90 12.40 0.14
N ILE A 295 -9.41 12.26 1.37
CA ILE A 295 -10.83 12.37 1.70
C ILE A 295 -11.04 13.63 2.54
N SER A 296 -11.50 14.73 1.94
CA SER A 296 -11.77 15.99 2.66
C SER A 296 -12.80 15.83 3.77
N LEU A 297 -13.82 14.99 3.57
CA LEU A 297 -14.82 14.67 4.60
C LEU A 297 -14.21 14.00 5.86
N LEU A 298 -13.15 13.21 5.71
CA LEU A 298 -12.45 12.60 6.85
C LEU A 298 -11.70 13.67 7.66
N LEU A 299 -11.09 14.64 6.96
CA LEU A 299 -10.44 15.79 7.58
C LEU A 299 -11.45 16.66 8.35
N GLU A 300 -12.57 17.01 7.71
CA GLU A 300 -13.65 17.80 8.32
C GLU A 300 -14.27 17.11 9.52
N TYR A 301 -14.39 15.78 9.47
CA TYR A 301 -14.82 14.98 10.62
C TYR A 301 -13.91 15.21 11.83
N PHE A 302 -12.59 15.14 11.66
CA PHE A 302 -11.66 15.36 12.76
C PHE A 302 -11.69 16.79 13.28
N ILE A 303 -11.77 17.80 12.40
CA ILE A 303 -11.94 19.21 12.80
C ILE A 303 -13.20 19.37 13.65
N SER A 304 -14.33 18.79 13.21
CA SER A 304 -15.60 18.84 13.92
C SER A 304 -15.57 18.10 15.28
N ASN A 305 -14.64 17.17 15.46
CA ASN A 305 -14.41 16.45 16.71
C ASN A 305 -13.27 17.08 17.54
N GLY A 306 -12.90 18.32 17.27
CA GLY A 306 -11.99 19.11 18.11
C GLY A 306 -10.50 18.80 17.90
N ALA A 307 -10.12 18.30 16.72
CA ALA A 307 -8.71 18.19 16.36
C ALA A 307 -8.00 19.54 16.43
N ASP A 308 -6.79 19.55 16.98
CA ASP A 308 -5.89 20.70 16.90
C ASP A 308 -5.41 20.86 15.45
N ILE A 309 -5.77 22.00 14.83
CA ILE A 309 -5.42 22.33 13.45
C ILE A 309 -3.90 22.26 13.21
N ASN A 310 -3.11 22.54 14.25
CA ASN A 310 -1.64 22.53 14.20
C ASN A 310 -1.05 21.34 14.97
N ALA A 311 -1.81 20.26 15.16
CA ALA A 311 -1.29 19.00 15.70
C ALA A 311 -0.04 18.56 14.93
N GLU A 312 0.90 17.93 15.65
CA GLU A 312 2.17 17.46 15.09
C GLU A 312 2.37 15.97 15.38
N ASN A 313 2.87 15.22 14.40
CA ASN A 313 3.32 13.85 14.66
C ASN A 313 4.73 13.81 15.29
N LYS A 314 5.26 12.59 15.50
CA LYS A 314 6.62 12.36 16.04
C LYS A 314 7.76 13.02 15.25
N TYR A 315 7.51 13.51 14.03
CA TYR A 315 8.50 14.22 13.20
C TYR A 315 8.28 15.74 13.16
N GLY A 316 7.30 16.27 13.89
CA GLY A 316 6.92 17.68 13.82
C GLY A 316 6.10 18.02 12.58
N LEU A 317 5.63 17.02 11.82
CA LEU A 317 4.81 17.27 10.64
C LEU A 317 3.37 17.54 11.06
N THR A 318 2.83 18.66 10.56
CA THR A 318 1.41 19.04 10.70
C THR A 318 0.57 18.45 9.57
N PRO A 319 -0.78 18.45 9.65
CA PRO A 319 -1.62 18.06 8.52
C PRO A 319 -1.32 18.86 7.25
N LEU A 320 -0.91 20.13 7.39
CA LEU A 320 -0.56 20.98 6.25
C LEU A 320 0.74 20.52 5.56
N HIS A 321 1.69 19.97 6.32
CA HIS A 321 2.88 19.32 5.74
C HIS A 321 2.48 18.08 4.93
N GLN A 322 1.57 17.26 5.44
CA GLN A 322 1.08 16.06 4.73
C GLN A 322 0.32 16.42 3.45
N ALA A 323 -0.60 17.39 3.53
CA ALA A 323 -1.33 17.89 2.36
C ALA A 323 -0.39 18.45 1.29
N ALA A 324 0.65 19.17 1.72
CA ALA A 324 1.68 19.70 0.84
C ALA A 324 2.56 18.62 0.21
N MET A 325 2.83 17.53 0.92
CA MET A 325 3.56 16.38 0.38
C MET A 325 2.78 15.68 -0.75
N ASN A 326 1.47 15.54 -0.56
CA ASN A 326 0.59 14.79 -1.48
C ASN A 326 -0.03 15.63 -2.61
N ASN A 327 0.39 16.88 -2.79
CA ASN A 327 -0.21 17.81 -3.75
C ASN A 327 -1.75 17.95 -3.57
N ASN A 328 -2.25 17.84 -2.33
CA ASN A 328 -3.68 17.82 -2.04
C ASN A 328 -4.22 19.23 -1.85
N LYS A 329 -4.69 19.83 -2.96
CA LYS A 329 -5.19 21.20 -3.01
C LYS A 329 -6.33 21.47 -2.03
N GLU A 330 -7.39 20.66 -2.12
CA GLU A 330 -8.61 20.85 -1.34
C GLU A 330 -8.32 20.80 0.16
N THR A 331 -7.55 19.80 0.60
CA THR A 331 -7.13 19.69 2.00
C THR A 331 -6.26 20.87 2.44
N THR A 332 -5.37 21.35 1.57
CA THR A 332 -4.53 22.54 1.85
C THR A 332 -5.40 23.78 2.08
N GLU A 333 -6.40 24.02 1.22
CA GLU A 333 -7.32 25.15 1.35
C GLU A 333 -8.18 25.05 2.62
N ILE A 334 -8.70 23.86 2.95
CA ILE A 334 -9.46 23.62 4.18
C ILE A 334 -8.60 23.91 5.41
N LEU A 335 -7.36 23.40 5.45
CA LEU A 335 -6.46 23.63 6.59
C LEU A 335 -6.11 25.11 6.78
N ILE A 336 -5.78 25.83 5.70
CA ILE A 336 -5.46 27.27 5.78
C ILE A 336 -6.69 28.07 6.24
N SER A 337 -7.87 27.76 5.71
CA SER A 337 -9.11 28.45 6.10
C SER A 337 -9.51 28.20 7.56
N ASN A 338 -9.07 27.09 8.14
CA ASN A 338 -9.24 26.76 9.57
C ASN A 338 -8.06 27.24 10.44
N GLY A 339 -7.12 28.01 9.90
CA GLY A 339 -6.06 28.65 10.69
C GLY A 339 -4.79 27.82 10.90
N ALA A 340 -4.49 26.89 9.97
CA ALA A 340 -3.20 26.19 9.98
C ALA A 340 -2.03 27.15 9.83
N ASP A 341 -0.98 26.96 10.64
CA ASP A 341 0.26 27.71 10.55
C ASP A 341 1.04 27.31 9.29
N ILE A 342 0.97 28.16 8.28
CA ILE A 342 1.66 27.98 6.99
C ILE A 342 3.19 28.03 7.10
N ASN A 343 3.72 28.51 8.23
CA ASN A 343 5.15 28.62 8.52
C ASN A 343 5.62 27.62 9.59
N ALA A 344 4.75 26.69 10.02
CA ALA A 344 5.12 25.61 10.92
C ALA A 344 6.37 24.90 10.39
N LYS A 345 7.28 24.53 11.30
CA LYS A 345 8.53 23.86 10.96
C LYS A 345 8.53 22.47 11.56
N ASP A 346 8.80 21.48 10.72
CA ASP A 346 9.06 20.13 11.20
C ASP A 346 10.41 20.06 11.96
N LYS A 347 10.75 18.87 12.47
CA LYS A 347 12.00 18.64 13.21
C LYS A 347 13.27 18.89 12.39
N TYR A 348 13.17 18.95 11.07
CA TYR A 348 14.27 19.26 10.15
C TYR A 348 14.27 20.73 9.72
N GLY A 349 13.35 21.55 10.24
CA GLY A 349 13.21 22.95 9.91
C GLY A 349 12.52 23.22 8.56
N LEU A 350 11.93 22.20 7.94
CA LEU A 350 11.19 22.33 6.69
C LEU A 350 9.77 22.81 6.98
N THR A 351 9.32 23.77 6.17
CA THR A 351 7.92 24.24 6.17
C THR A 351 7.08 23.47 5.15
N PRO A 352 5.73 23.56 5.18
CA PRO A 352 4.89 22.99 4.14
C PRO A 352 5.28 23.47 2.74
N LEU A 353 5.70 24.74 2.61
CA LEU A 353 6.18 25.28 1.33
C LEU A 353 7.49 24.61 0.88
N ASN A 354 8.42 24.33 1.80
CA ASN A 354 9.65 23.64 1.45
C ASN A 354 9.35 22.23 0.93
N ILE A 355 8.47 21.49 1.61
CA ILE A 355 8.03 20.15 1.18
C ILE A 355 7.40 20.22 -0.22
N ALA A 356 6.41 21.11 -0.43
CA ALA A 356 5.77 21.28 -1.73
C ALA A 356 6.77 21.62 -2.85
N SER A 357 7.76 22.47 -2.57
CA SER A 357 8.80 22.84 -3.53
C SER A 357 9.72 21.66 -3.87
N ILE A 358 10.16 20.89 -2.87
CA ILE A 358 11.01 19.70 -3.07
C ILE A 358 10.30 18.66 -3.95
N ASN A 359 8.98 18.48 -3.73
CA ASN A 359 8.16 17.54 -4.49
C ASN A 359 7.66 18.09 -5.84
N ASN A 360 7.99 19.34 -6.20
CA ASN A 360 7.51 20.03 -7.40
C ASN A 360 5.96 20.15 -7.47
N ASN A 361 5.31 20.27 -6.32
CA ASN A 361 3.86 20.45 -6.17
C ASN A 361 3.48 21.92 -6.42
N LYS A 362 3.54 22.34 -7.69
CA LYS A 362 3.42 23.75 -8.11
C LYS A 362 2.15 24.42 -7.62
N GLU A 363 1.02 23.72 -7.68
CA GLU A 363 -0.28 24.26 -7.24
C GLU A 363 -0.27 24.59 -5.74
N ILE A 364 0.29 23.71 -4.91
CA ILE A 364 0.44 23.97 -3.47
C ILE A 364 1.42 25.12 -3.21
N VAL A 365 2.52 25.19 -3.96
CA VAL A 365 3.49 26.30 -3.85
C VAL A 365 2.80 27.65 -4.12
N GLU A 366 1.95 27.73 -5.14
CA GLU A 366 1.19 28.94 -5.48
C GLU A 366 0.19 29.31 -4.37
N ILE A 367 -0.56 28.33 -3.84
CA ILE A 367 -1.52 28.54 -2.75
C ILE A 367 -0.81 29.05 -1.49
N LEU A 368 0.28 28.40 -1.08
CA LEU A 368 1.02 28.78 0.12
C LEU A 368 1.66 30.17 -0.02
N ASN A 369 2.25 30.49 -1.17
CA ASN A 369 2.83 31.82 -1.42
C ASN A 369 1.77 32.92 -1.41
N SER A 370 0.58 32.66 -1.94
CA SER A 370 -0.53 33.63 -1.96
C SER A 370 -1.12 33.90 -0.58
N ASN A 371 -0.93 32.99 0.38
CA ASN A 371 -1.39 33.15 1.76
C ASN A 371 -0.29 33.63 2.73
N LYS A 372 0.97 33.75 2.28
CA LYS A 372 2.05 34.38 3.08
C LYS A 372 1.96 35.91 3.16
N THR A 373 1.22 36.52 2.25
CA THR A 373 1.14 37.99 2.09
C THR A 373 -0.10 38.60 2.75
N LYS A 374 -0.95 37.78 3.37
CA LYS A 374 -2.09 38.18 4.19
C LYS A 374 -1.73 37.98 5.65
#